data_AF-A0A6J1NAR3-F1
#
_entry.id   AF-A0A6J1NAR3-F1
#
_cell.length_a   1.000
_cell.length_b   1.000
_cell.length_c   1.000
_cell.angle_alpha   90.00
_cell.angle_beta   90.00
_cell.angle_gamma   90.00
#
_symmetry.space_group_name_H-M   'P 1'
#
loop_
_entity.id
_entity.type
_entity.pdbx_description
1 polymer ?
#
loop_
_entity_poly.entity_id
_entity_poly.type
_entity_poly.pdbx_seq_one_letter_code
_entity_poly.pdbx_strand_id
1 'polypeptide(L)'
;MLHYILGGLVARIRVKREVRLSPEQAAELYRGHYGKHHFPHLVAHMSSGPVVALVLAANNCVNKWRTLMGPARVVEAQAYWPDSLRACYGHRTKYGDYFNALHGSENHAEALREIHFFFPTMIVGPMLRQWQIGDYIQRNITPTLAPALTALAHKRPAEPIVWLADYLKSHNPNGPELAPRAEEFTEEARCRTPQPSEESLAK
;
A
#
# COMPACT_ATOMS: atom_id res chain seq x y z
N MET A 1 -4.58 23.09 32.87
CA MET A 1 -3.24 22.63 32.44
C MET A 1 -3.03 21.12 32.63
N LEU A 2 -4.09 20.27 32.65
CA LEU A 2 -3.99 18.81 32.72
C LEU A 2 -4.32 18.09 31.39
N HIS A 3 -4.85 18.80 30.39
CA HIS A 3 -5.20 18.23 29.09
C HIS A 3 -4.00 17.94 28.16
N TYR A 4 -2.79 18.39 28.51
CA TYR A 4 -1.62 18.27 27.63
C TYR A 4 -0.71 17.07 27.91
N ILE A 5 -0.86 16.37 29.04
CA ILE A 5 0.04 15.25 29.39
C ILE A 5 -0.51 13.89 28.89
N LEU A 6 -1.83 13.73 28.77
CA LEU A 6 -2.44 12.52 28.19
C LEU A 6 -2.60 12.56 26.65
N GLY A 7 -2.39 13.72 26.02
CA GLY A 7 -2.51 13.90 24.57
C GLY A 7 -1.34 13.31 23.74
N GLY A 8 -0.29 12.80 24.40
CA GLY A 8 0.92 12.33 23.73
C GLY A 8 0.89 10.86 23.26
N LEU A 9 0.13 9.99 23.93
CA LEU A 9 0.17 8.54 23.70
C LEU A 9 -0.95 8.00 22.79
N VAL A 10 -2.02 8.76 22.58
CA VAL A 10 -3.22 8.23 21.92
C VAL A 10 -3.04 8.24 20.41
N ALA A 11 -2.71 7.08 19.84
CA ALA A 11 -2.80 6.89 18.40
C ALA A 11 -4.26 6.83 17.96
N ARG A 12 -4.60 7.54 16.89
CA ARG A 12 -5.95 7.50 16.32
C ARG A 12 -6.05 6.33 15.35
N ILE A 13 -7.05 5.48 15.53
CA ILE A 13 -7.36 4.41 14.57
C ILE A 13 -7.92 5.07 13.30
N ARG A 14 -7.29 4.82 12.15
CA ARG A 14 -7.74 5.32 10.84
C ARG A 14 -8.67 4.33 10.16
N VAL A 15 -8.31 3.06 10.20
CA VAL A 15 -9.11 1.96 9.66
C VAL A 15 -8.85 0.70 10.48
N LYS A 16 -9.86 -0.18 10.54
CA LYS A 16 -9.81 -1.49 11.16
C LYS A 16 -10.44 -2.53 10.24
N ARG A 17 -9.93 -3.76 10.25
CA ARG A 17 -10.52 -4.91 9.54
C ARG A 17 -10.26 -6.19 10.31
N GLU A 18 -11.24 -7.06 10.42
CA GLU A 18 -11.04 -8.44 10.86
C GLU A 18 -10.71 -9.31 9.64
N VAL A 19 -9.68 -10.14 9.75
CA VAL A 19 -9.19 -10.98 8.66
C VAL A 19 -8.83 -12.36 9.17
N ARG A 20 -9.03 -13.39 8.33
CA ARG A 20 -8.45 -14.71 8.52
C ARG A 20 -7.38 -14.90 7.47
N LEU A 21 -6.15 -15.11 7.90
CA LEU A 21 -5.01 -15.29 6.99
C LEU A 21 -4.89 -16.75 6.59
N SER A 22 -4.65 -17.01 5.31
CA SER A 22 -4.15 -18.33 4.90
C SER A 22 -2.70 -18.51 5.38
N PRO A 23 -2.19 -19.75 5.48
CA PRO A 23 -0.79 -20.00 5.80
C PRO A 23 0.17 -19.27 4.84
N GLU A 24 -0.16 -19.17 3.55
CA GLU A 24 0.64 -18.48 2.54
C GLU A 24 0.67 -16.97 2.80
N GLN A 25 -0.49 -16.38 3.12
CA GLN A 25 -0.61 -14.96 3.48
C GLN A 25 0.17 -14.64 4.76
N ALA A 26 0.08 -15.50 5.77
CA ALA A 26 0.85 -15.34 7.01
C ALA A 26 2.37 -15.48 6.75
N ALA A 27 2.79 -16.41 5.89
CA ALA A 27 4.19 -16.57 5.51
C ALA A 27 4.73 -15.32 4.77
N GLU A 28 3.96 -14.74 3.85
CA GLU A 28 4.33 -13.52 3.14
C GLU A 28 4.42 -12.31 4.08
N LEU A 29 3.46 -12.17 5.02
CA LEU A 29 3.48 -11.11 6.02
C LEU A 29 4.77 -11.17 6.86
N TYR A 30 5.18 -12.38 7.27
CA TYR A 30 6.35 -12.65 8.11
C TYR A 30 7.59 -13.09 7.34
N ARG A 31 7.71 -12.81 6.04
CA ARG A 31 8.84 -13.24 5.19
C ARG A 31 10.23 -12.94 5.77
N GLY A 32 10.39 -11.84 6.52
CA GLY A 32 11.65 -11.48 7.21
C GLY A 32 12.05 -12.42 8.35
N HIS A 33 11.17 -13.35 8.75
CA HIS A 33 11.44 -14.40 9.72
C HIS A 33 11.76 -15.74 9.05
N TYR A 34 11.78 -15.82 7.72
CA TYR A 34 12.12 -17.04 7.01
C TYR A 34 13.48 -17.59 7.47
N GLY A 35 13.55 -18.91 7.69
CA GLY A 35 14.74 -19.58 8.21
C GLY A 35 14.90 -19.56 9.74
N LYS A 36 14.10 -18.79 10.49
CA LYS A 36 14.12 -18.84 11.97
C LYS A 36 13.35 -20.07 12.47
N HIS A 37 13.85 -20.71 13.53
CA HIS A 37 13.23 -21.92 14.10
C HIS A 37 11.73 -21.77 14.47
N HIS A 38 11.31 -20.57 14.90
CA HIS A 38 9.91 -20.31 15.27
C HIS A 38 8.99 -19.99 14.08
N PHE A 39 9.52 -19.82 12.86
CA PHE A 39 8.75 -19.36 11.71
C PHE A 39 7.58 -20.29 11.34
N PRO A 40 7.73 -21.62 11.27
CA PRO A 40 6.60 -22.50 10.97
C PRO A 40 5.47 -22.40 12.01
N HIS A 41 5.83 -22.29 13.29
CA HIS A 41 4.85 -22.14 14.37
C HIS A 41 4.17 -20.77 14.35
N LEU A 42 4.89 -19.71 13.97
CA LEU A 42 4.33 -18.37 13.78
C LEU A 42 3.29 -18.36 12.66
N VAL A 43 3.61 -18.95 11.50
CA VAL A 43 2.69 -19.05 10.36
C VAL A 43 1.44 -19.84 10.74
N ALA A 44 1.61 -21.00 11.40
CA ALA A 44 0.49 -21.82 11.85
C ALA A 44 -0.39 -21.09 12.86
N HIS A 45 0.19 -20.33 13.79
CA HIS A 45 -0.57 -19.57 14.76
C HIS A 45 -1.36 -18.42 14.12
N MET A 46 -0.72 -17.64 13.26
CA MET A 46 -1.34 -16.47 12.61
C MET A 46 -2.43 -16.84 11.60
N SER A 47 -2.43 -18.08 11.11
CA SER A 47 -3.48 -18.63 10.24
C SER A 47 -4.54 -19.46 10.97
N SER A 48 -4.39 -19.69 12.28
CA SER A 48 -5.30 -20.54 13.06
C SER A 48 -6.65 -19.91 13.39
N GLY A 49 -6.79 -18.59 13.25
CA GLY A 49 -7.99 -17.87 13.65
C GLY A 49 -8.08 -16.45 13.07
N PRO A 50 -9.17 -15.72 13.38
CA PRO A 50 -9.30 -14.33 12.98
C PRO A 50 -8.30 -13.44 13.72
N VAL A 51 -7.76 -12.45 13.00
CA VAL A 51 -6.92 -11.38 13.54
C VAL A 51 -7.50 -10.02 13.17
N VAL A 52 -7.23 -9.01 13.99
CA VAL A 52 -7.68 -7.63 13.74
C VAL A 52 -6.50 -6.81 13.22
N ALA A 53 -6.59 -6.37 11.97
CA ALA A 53 -5.66 -5.43 11.36
C ALA A 53 -6.09 -3.99 11.66
N LEU A 54 -5.18 -3.19 12.21
CA LEU A 54 -5.41 -1.78 12.57
C LEU A 54 -4.37 -0.88 11.89
N VAL A 55 -4.82 0.23 11.31
CA VAL A 55 -3.91 1.31 10.89
C VAL A 55 -4.01 2.45 11.88
N LEU A 56 -2.89 2.71 12.56
CA LEU A 56 -2.77 3.73 13.59
C LEU A 56 -2.11 5.00 13.02
N ALA A 57 -2.59 6.16 13.46
CA ALA A 57 -2.01 7.45 13.10
C ALA A 57 -1.66 8.26 14.34
N ALA A 58 -0.38 8.62 14.45
CA ALA A 58 0.17 9.51 15.45
C ALA A 58 1.51 10.09 14.96
N ASN A 59 1.95 11.19 15.56
CA ASN A 59 3.34 11.62 15.42
C ASN A 59 4.26 10.54 16.00
N ASN A 60 5.25 10.10 15.22
CA ASN A 60 6.17 9.02 15.58
C ASN A 60 5.43 7.69 15.92
N CYS A 61 4.37 7.37 15.15
CA CYS A 61 3.44 6.27 15.46
C CYS A 61 4.11 4.91 15.63
N VAL A 62 5.07 4.55 14.76
CA VAL A 62 5.77 3.26 14.81
C VAL A 62 6.46 3.09 16.16
N ASN A 63 7.26 4.07 16.57
CA ASN A 63 7.97 4.02 17.84
C ASN A 63 7.02 4.04 19.03
N LYS A 64 6.00 4.90 19.03
CA LYS A 64 4.99 4.94 20.10
C LYS A 64 4.27 3.60 20.27
N TRP A 65 3.86 2.98 19.16
CA TRP A 65 3.20 1.68 19.20
C TRP A 65 4.14 0.59 19.73
N ARG A 66 5.40 0.57 19.29
CA ARG A 66 6.40 -0.37 19.79
C ARG A 66 6.68 -0.22 21.27
N THR A 67 6.79 1.02 21.78
CA THR A 67 6.93 1.30 23.21
C THR A 67 5.72 0.80 23.99
N LEU A 68 4.51 1.04 23.50
CA LEU A 68 3.27 0.60 24.15
C LEU A 68 3.13 -0.93 24.19
N MET A 69 3.51 -1.61 23.09
CA MET A 69 3.51 -3.07 23.04
C MET A 69 4.52 -3.69 24.00
N GLY A 70 5.69 -3.07 24.17
CA GLY A 70 6.81 -3.67 24.91
C GLY A 70 7.63 -4.66 24.08
N PRO A 71 8.66 -5.30 24.66
CA PRO A 71 9.57 -6.19 23.95
C PRO A 71 8.86 -7.44 23.40
N ALA A 72 9.42 -8.04 22.35
CA ALA A 72 8.78 -9.14 21.63
C ALA A 72 8.70 -10.44 22.45
N ARG A 73 9.65 -10.66 23.36
CA ARG A 73 9.66 -11.83 24.24
C ARG A 73 8.75 -11.56 25.43
N VAL A 74 7.71 -12.38 25.61
CA VAL A 74 6.74 -12.21 26.71
C VAL A 74 7.41 -12.17 28.09
N VAL A 75 8.42 -13.01 28.32
CA VAL A 75 9.18 -13.03 29.59
C VAL A 75 9.89 -11.72 29.85
N GLU A 76 10.51 -11.15 28.81
CA GLU A 76 11.21 -9.87 28.93
C GLU A 76 10.21 -8.73 29.18
N ALA A 77 9.04 -8.79 28.53
CA ALA A 77 7.96 -7.84 28.75
C ALA A 77 7.48 -7.90 30.20
N GLN A 78 7.19 -9.09 30.71
CA GLN A 78 6.72 -9.29 32.09
C GLN A 78 7.77 -8.90 33.14
N ALA A 79 9.05 -9.15 32.87
CA ALA A 79 10.14 -8.85 33.81
C ALA A 79 10.49 -7.36 33.88
N TYR A 80 10.51 -6.66 32.74
CA TYR A 80 11.09 -5.32 32.64
C TYR A 80 10.08 -4.23 32.23
N TRP A 81 8.94 -4.60 31.64
CA TRP A 81 7.85 -3.69 31.25
C TRP A 81 6.48 -4.26 31.64
N PRO A 82 6.19 -4.42 32.95
CA PRO A 82 4.99 -5.13 33.42
C PRO A 82 3.68 -4.49 32.95
N ASP A 83 3.67 -3.18 32.69
CA ASP A 83 2.51 -2.43 32.20
C ASP A 83 2.38 -2.43 30.66
N SER A 84 3.31 -3.07 29.95
CA SER A 84 3.24 -3.16 28.48
C SER A 84 2.16 -4.13 28.04
N LEU A 85 1.60 -3.90 26.85
CA LEU A 85 0.51 -4.75 26.36
C LEU A 85 0.93 -6.21 26.18
N ARG A 86 2.18 -6.49 25.79
CA ARG A 86 2.70 -7.86 25.68
C ARG A 86 2.92 -8.52 27.04
N ALA A 87 3.16 -7.75 28.10
CA ALA A 87 3.22 -8.29 29.46
C ALA A 87 1.81 -8.69 29.95
N CYS A 88 0.81 -7.85 29.68
CA CYS A 88 -0.57 -8.06 30.09
C CYS A 88 -1.28 -9.18 29.30
N TYR A 89 -1.06 -9.26 27.99
CA TYR A 89 -1.84 -10.12 27.08
C TYR A 89 -1.03 -11.19 26.35
N GLY A 90 0.30 -11.16 26.45
CA GLY A 90 1.16 -12.17 25.85
C GLY A 90 1.14 -13.48 26.63
N HIS A 91 1.25 -14.60 25.91
CA HIS A 91 1.26 -15.92 26.53
C HIS A 91 2.52 -16.70 26.13
N ARG A 92 3.15 -17.32 27.13
CA ARG A 92 4.19 -18.32 26.90
C ARG A 92 3.52 -19.60 26.40
N THR A 93 4.05 -20.16 25.31
CA THR A 93 3.62 -21.46 24.80
C THR A 93 4.77 -22.44 24.82
N LYS A 94 4.47 -23.74 24.65
CA LYS A 94 5.51 -24.77 24.45
C LYS A 94 6.35 -24.56 23.19
N TYR A 95 5.91 -23.70 22.27
CA TYR A 95 6.59 -23.39 21.01
C TYR A 95 7.42 -22.09 21.09
N GLY A 96 7.41 -21.38 22.23
CA GLY A 96 8.24 -20.21 22.49
C GLY A 96 7.50 -19.02 23.11
N ASP A 97 8.26 -17.94 23.33
CA ASP A 97 7.82 -16.71 24.00
C ASP A 97 7.46 -15.57 23.02
N TYR A 98 7.23 -15.92 21.75
CA TYR A 98 6.96 -14.97 20.66
C TYR A 98 5.47 -14.83 20.33
N PHE A 99 4.59 -15.58 21.02
CA PHE A 99 3.13 -15.49 20.92
C PHE A 99 2.61 -14.41 21.86
N ASN A 100 2.86 -13.17 21.48
CA ASN A 100 2.74 -12.00 22.35
C ASN A 100 1.49 -11.16 22.06
N ALA A 101 0.45 -11.75 21.45
CA ALA A 101 -0.84 -11.16 21.09
C ALA A 101 -0.82 -9.97 20.10
N LEU A 102 0.31 -9.29 19.90
CA LEU A 102 0.38 -8.01 19.21
C LEU A 102 1.54 -7.94 18.21
N HIS A 103 1.19 -7.57 16.98
CA HIS A 103 2.14 -7.22 15.92
C HIS A 103 2.26 -5.70 15.77
N GLY A 104 3.43 -5.25 15.32
CA GLY A 104 3.60 -3.88 14.87
C GLY A 104 4.86 -3.75 14.02
N SER A 105 4.75 -2.93 12.99
CA SER A 105 5.81 -2.71 12.01
C SER A 105 7.10 -2.24 12.66
N GLU A 106 8.24 -2.65 12.11
CA GLU A 106 9.55 -2.32 12.66
C GLU A 106 9.97 -0.87 12.35
N ASN A 107 9.65 -0.41 11.14
CA ASN A 107 10.02 0.89 10.62
C ASN A 107 8.96 1.40 9.64
N HIS A 108 9.18 2.58 9.06
CA HIS A 108 8.24 3.21 8.14
C HIS A 108 8.03 2.41 6.84
N ALA A 109 9.08 1.82 6.28
CA ALA A 109 9.00 1.05 5.04
C ALA A 109 8.17 -0.23 5.25
N GLU A 110 8.40 -0.95 6.35
CA GLU A 110 7.58 -2.11 6.72
C GLU A 110 6.14 -1.71 7.03
N ALA A 111 5.91 -0.57 7.69
CA ALA A 111 4.55 -0.08 7.93
C ALA A 111 3.79 0.17 6.63
N LEU A 112 4.42 0.79 5.62
CA LEU A 112 3.80 1.00 4.31
C LEU A 112 3.46 -0.32 3.64
N ARG A 113 4.41 -1.27 3.60
CA ARG A 113 4.21 -2.61 3.03
C ARG A 113 3.05 -3.34 3.70
N GLU A 114 3.05 -3.39 5.03
CA GLU A 114 2.02 -4.08 5.82
C GLU A 114 0.65 -3.40 5.67
N ILE A 115 0.59 -2.06 5.64
CA ILE A 115 -0.67 -1.33 5.38
C ILE A 115 -1.22 -1.72 4.01
N HIS A 116 -0.39 -1.75 2.97
CA HIS A 116 -0.83 -2.10 1.61
C HIS A 116 -1.21 -3.58 1.48
N PHE A 117 -0.57 -4.46 2.25
CA PHE A 117 -0.94 -5.86 2.34
C PHE A 117 -2.39 -6.05 2.86
N PHE A 118 -2.78 -5.33 3.91
CA PHE A 118 -4.14 -5.42 4.48
C PHE A 118 -5.17 -4.50 3.81
N PHE A 119 -4.73 -3.35 3.31
CA PHE A 119 -5.56 -2.28 2.74
C PHE A 119 -4.97 -1.79 1.39
N PRO A 120 -5.07 -2.58 0.31
CA PRO A 120 -4.41 -2.28 -0.97
C PRO A 120 -4.85 -0.96 -1.61
N THR A 121 -6.08 -0.52 -1.34
CA THR A 121 -6.64 0.73 -1.85
C THR A 121 -6.38 1.94 -0.94
N MET A 122 -5.70 1.74 0.19
CA MET A 122 -5.42 2.82 1.14
C MET A 122 -4.32 3.73 0.59
N ILE A 123 -4.70 4.98 0.30
CA ILE A 123 -3.74 6.01 -0.05
C ILE A 123 -3.00 6.43 1.23
N VAL A 124 -1.76 5.96 1.38
CA VAL A 124 -0.86 6.40 2.45
C VAL A 124 -0.03 7.56 1.95
N GLY A 125 -0.59 8.77 2.05
CA GLY A 125 0.14 10.00 1.73
C GLY A 125 1.20 10.31 2.81
N PRO A 126 2.30 11.00 2.44
CA PRO A 126 3.26 11.47 3.42
C PRO A 126 2.58 12.48 4.35
N MET A 127 2.80 12.35 5.66
CA MET A 127 2.47 13.39 6.63
C MET A 127 3.52 14.51 6.52
N LEU A 128 3.38 15.34 5.48
CA LEU A 128 4.30 16.45 5.22
C LEU A 128 4.03 17.58 6.19
N ARG A 129 5.08 18.10 6.83
CA ARG A 129 5.01 19.41 7.48
C ARG A 129 4.93 20.49 6.40
N GLN A 130 4.37 21.65 6.71
CA GLN A 130 4.15 22.74 5.73
C GLN A 130 5.36 23.03 4.84
N TRP A 131 6.57 23.00 5.40
CA TRP A 131 7.81 23.25 4.66
C TRP A 131 8.21 22.12 3.70
N GLN A 132 7.82 20.87 3.97
CA GLN A 132 8.12 19.71 3.11
C GLN A 132 7.16 19.59 1.91
N ILE A 133 6.05 20.33 1.93
CA ILE A 133 5.04 20.30 0.87
C ILE A 133 5.64 20.77 -0.45
N GLY A 134 6.41 21.87 -0.43
CA GLY A 134 7.06 22.42 -1.62
C GLY A 134 8.00 21.41 -2.27
N ASP A 135 8.91 20.82 -1.49
CA ASP A 135 9.85 19.80 -1.98
C ASP A 135 9.13 18.57 -2.54
N TYR A 136 8.06 18.12 -1.88
CA TYR A 136 7.31 16.98 -2.34
C TYR A 136 6.61 17.25 -3.67
N ILE A 137 5.97 18.41 -3.81
CA ILE A 137 5.34 18.85 -5.07
C ILE A 137 6.39 18.88 -6.17
N GLN A 138 7.53 19.55 -5.94
CA GLN A 138 8.57 19.70 -6.95
C GLN A 138 9.18 18.38 -7.40
N ARG A 139 9.35 17.42 -6.48
CA ARG A 139 10.01 16.13 -6.80
C ARG A 139 9.05 15.08 -7.35
N ASN A 140 7.81 15.04 -6.88
CA ASN A 140 6.90 13.91 -7.15
C ASN A 140 5.68 14.29 -8.00
N ILE A 141 5.27 15.56 -8.00
CA ILE A 141 4.06 16.01 -8.72
C ILE A 141 4.44 16.81 -9.97
N THR A 142 5.32 17.79 -9.83
CA THR A 142 5.73 18.69 -10.93
C THR A 142 6.22 17.95 -12.18
N PRO A 143 7.06 16.88 -12.09
CA PRO A 143 7.57 16.21 -13.29
C PRO A 143 6.50 15.62 -14.20
N THR A 144 5.33 15.26 -13.66
CA THR A 144 4.23 14.69 -14.43
C THR A 144 3.13 15.72 -14.70
N LEU A 145 2.81 16.56 -13.70
CA LEU A 145 1.71 17.51 -13.79
C LEU A 145 2.04 18.73 -14.65
N ALA A 146 3.27 19.27 -14.57
CA ALA A 146 3.62 20.46 -15.35
C ALA A 146 3.62 20.23 -16.87
N PRO A 147 4.19 19.12 -17.40
CA PRO A 147 4.04 18.79 -18.82
C PRO A 147 2.59 18.55 -19.24
N ALA A 148 1.80 17.89 -18.38
CA ALA A 148 0.39 17.63 -18.65
C ALA A 148 -0.43 18.92 -18.77
N LEU A 149 -0.24 19.87 -17.86
CA LEU A 149 -0.90 21.18 -17.90
C LEU A 149 -0.43 22.01 -19.10
N THR A 150 0.85 21.93 -19.43
CA THR A 150 1.41 22.58 -20.63
C THR A 150 0.76 22.03 -21.90
N ALA A 151 0.67 20.71 -22.03
CA ALA A 151 0.05 20.06 -23.18
C ALA A 151 -1.46 20.33 -23.25
N LEU A 152 -2.16 20.37 -22.11
CA LEU A 152 -3.57 20.75 -22.03
C LEU A 152 -3.80 22.17 -22.56
N ALA A 153 -2.95 23.13 -22.15
CA ALA A 153 -3.06 24.53 -22.58
C ALA A 153 -2.85 24.71 -24.10
N HIS A 154 -2.01 23.88 -24.71
CA HIS A 154 -1.79 23.86 -26.16
C HIS A 154 -2.94 23.18 -26.91
N LYS A 155 -3.39 22.01 -26.45
CA LYS A 155 -4.37 21.18 -27.18
C LYS A 155 -5.81 21.70 -27.05
N ARG A 156 -6.15 22.36 -25.94
CA ARG A 156 -7.48 22.92 -25.63
C ARG A 156 -8.65 22.00 -26.04
N PRO A 157 -8.69 20.76 -25.53
CA PRO A 157 -9.75 19.81 -25.87
C PRO A 157 -11.12 20.27 -25.33
N ALA A 158 -12.20 19.77 -25.93
CA ALA A 158 -13.56 20.06 -25.48
C ALA A 158 -13.83 19.61 -24.04
N GLU A 159 -13.17 18.54 -23.59
CA GLU A 159 -13.25 18.03 -22.21
C GLU A 159 -11.87 18.07 -21.51
N PRO A 160 -11.47 19.22 -20.94
CA PRO A 160 -10.14 19.42 -20.36
C PRO A 160 -9.79 18.45 -19.22
N ILE A 161 -10.76 18.14 -18.35
CA ILE A 161 -10.53 17.31 -17.16
C ILE A 161 -10.33 15.85 -17.54
N VAL A 162 -11.19 15.32 -18.44
CA VAL A 162 -11.10 13.94 -18.91
C VAL A 162 -9.79 13.74 -19.66
N TRP A 163 -9.47 14.67 -20.56
CA TRP A 163 -8.21 14.65 -21.29
C TRP A 163 -6.99 14.67 -20.36
N LEU A 164 -7.00 15.53 -19.34
CA LEU A 164 -5.92 15.61 -18.37
C LEU A 164 -5.80 14.31 -17.57
N ALA A 165 -6.91 13.71 -17.15
CA ALA A 165 -6.90 12.44 -16.43
C ALA A 165 -6.29 11.31 -17.27
N ASP A 166 -6.63 11.23 -18.55
CA ASP A 166 -6.08 10.20 -19.45
C ASP A 166 -4.62 10.46 -19.81
N TYR A 167 -4.22 11.73 -19.95
CA TYR A 167 -2.81 12.11 -20.09
C TYR A 167 -1.99 11.67 -18.87
N LEU A 168 -2.47 11.96 -17.66
CA LEU A 168 -1.79 11.57 -16.42
C LEU A 168 -1.72 10.05 -16.22
N LYS A 169 -2.76 9.30 -16.63
CA LYS A 169 -2.74 7.83 -16.59
C LYS A 169 -1.70 7.25 -17.55
N SER A 170 -1.63 7.77 -18.78
CA SER A 170 -0.71 7.29 -19.81
C SER A 170 0.75 7.68 -19.56
N HIS A 171 0.99 8.77 -18.81
CA HIS A 171 2.33 9.27 -18.49
C HIS A 171 2.68 9.11 -17.00
N ASN A 172 2.09 8.12 -16.32
CA ASN A 172 2.38 7.85 -14.91
C ASN A 172 3.71 7.08 -14.78
N PRO A 173 4.79 7.68 -14.22
CA PRO A 173 6.08 7.02 -14.07
C PRO A 173 6.06 5.85 -13.07
N ASN A 174 5.00 5.75 -12.25
CA ASN A 174 4.80 4.67 -11.29
C ASN A 174 3.75 3.65 -11.76
N GLY A 175 3.25 3.78 -13.00
CA GLY A 175 2.30 2.84 -13.57
C GLY A 175 2.96 1.50 -13.89
N PRO A 176 2.25 0.37 -13.81
CA PRO A 176 2.74 -0.88 -14.39
C PRO A 176 2.86 -0.70 -15.91
N GLU A 177 3.96 -1.15 -16.50
CA GLU A 177 4.15 -1.17 -17.95
C GLU A 177 3.19 -2.21 -18.54
N LEU A 178 1.97 -1.77 -18.84
CA LEU A 178 0.98 -2.61 -19.50
C LEU A 178 1.41 -2.73 -20.96
N ALA A 179 1.55 -3.97 -21.44
CA ALA A 179 1.76 -4.25 -22.86
C ALA A 179 0.78 -3.42 -23.71
N PRO A 180 1.20 -2.85 -24.85
CA PRO A 180 0.36 -1.95 -25.63
C PRO A 180 -0.96 -2.65 -25.94
N ARG A 181 -2.08 -1.96 -25.62
CA ARG A 181 -3.40 -2.37 -26.11
C ARG A 181 -3.31 -2.40 -27.63
N ALA A 182 -3.60 -3.56 -28.22
CA ALA A 182 -3.77 -3.69 -29.66
C ALA A 182 -4.71 -2.56 -30.11
N GLU A 183 -4.23 -1.75 -31.05
CA GLU A 183 -5.01 -0.67 -31.64
C GLU A 183 -6.32 -1.28 -32.15
N GLU A 184 -7.46 -0.78 -31.65
CA GLU A 184 -8.75 -1.05 -32.28
C GLU A 184 -8.66 -0.50 -33.70
N PHE A 185 -8.42 -1.40 -34.66
CA PHE A 185 -8.56 -1.11 -36.07
C PHE A 185 -9.98 -0.59 -36.28
N THR A 186 -10.12 0.71 -36.52
CA THR A 186 -11.33 1.29 -37.09
C THR A 186 -11.61 0.54 -38.40
N GLU A 187 -12.66 -0.28 -38.41
CA GLU A 187 -13.20 -0.96 -39.59
C GLU A 187 -13.72 0.07 -40.60
N GLU A 188 -12.81 0.73 -41.32
CA GLU A 188 -13.15 1.51 -42.51
C GLU A 188 -12.23 1.12 -43.67
N ALA A 189 -12.32 -0.16 -44.07
CA ALA A 189 -11.93 -0.58 -45.40
C ALA A 189 -12.94 -1.61 -45.90
N ARG A 190 -14.13 -1.12 -46.27
CA ARG A 190 -15.13 -1.87 -47.03
C ARG A 190 -14.45 -2.57 -48.20
N CYS A 191 -14.59 -3.89 -48.27
CA CYS A 191 -14.21 -4.72 -49.39
C CYS A 191 -14.62 -4.05 -50.71
N ARG A 192 -13.63 -3.65 -51.53
CA ARG A 192 -13.89 -3.37 -52.94
C ARG A 192 -13.75 -4.68 -53.69
N THR A 193 -14.88 -5.26 -54.07
CA THR A 193 -14.94 -6.31 -55.07
C THR A 193 -14.40 -5.75 -56.40
N PRO A 194 -13.40 -6.36 -57.05
CA PRO A 194 -12.94 -5.89 -58.36
C PRO A 194 -14.04 -6.15 -59.40
N GLN A 195 -14.45 -5.13 -60.16
CA GLN A 195 -15.28 -5.33 -61.35
C GLN A 195 -14.38 -5.72 -62.54
N PRO A 196 -14.79 -6.69 -63.38
CA PRO A 196 -14.03 -7.05 -64.57
C PRO A 196 -14.07 -5.91 -65.59
N SER A 197 -12.89 -5.61 -66.16
CA SER A 197 -12.69 -4.59 -67.18
C SER A 197 -13.44 -4.94 -68.46
N GLU A 198 -14.20 -3.99 -68.99
CA GLU A 198 -14.81 -4.09 -70.32
C GLU A 198 -13.74 -4.29 -71.39
N GLU A 199 -14.01 -5.30 -72.20
CA GLU A 199 -13.32 -5.77 -73.39
C GLU A 199 -13.13 -4.62 -74.39
N SER A 200 -11.90 -4.12 -74.52
CA SER A 200 -11.51 -3.39 -75.72
C SER A 200 -11.24 -4.40 -76.83
N LEU A 201 -12.24 -4.55 -77.70
CA LEU A 201 -12.20 -5.19 -79.01
C LEU A 201 -10.86 -4.97 -79.74
N ALA A 202 -10.25 -6.04 -80.26
CA ALA A 202 -9.73 -6.15 -81.64
C ALA A 202 -8.78 -7.36 -81.82
N LYS A 203 -9.34 -8.51 -82.22
CA LYS A 203 -8.96 -9.34 -83.40
C LYS A 203 -9.53 -10.75 -83.29
#